data_AF-A0A0R2XJY0-F1
#
_entry.id   AF-A0A0R2XJY0-F1
#
_cell.length_a   1.000
_cell.length_b   1.000
_cell.length_c   1.000
_cell.angle_alpha   90.00
_cell.angle_beta   90.00
_cell.angle_gamma   90.00
#
_symmetry.space_group_name_H-M   'P 1'
#
loop_
_entity.id
_entity.type
_entity.pdbx_description
1 polymer ?
#
loop_
_entity_poly.entity_id
_entity_poly.type
_entity_poly.pdbx_seq_one_letter_code
_entity_poly.pdbx_strand_id
1 'polypeptide(L)'
;MPLPFFQFSLAALPAQTPRLPDLPPGPSLDRVRGPIEIPPYEPWQIGVIIALVLLALGLLIWGIVRFVRARSNRTRTAAPHLTALAELKTAAELTKENDERFAVLSSLALRRYFETGKGIAALGRTSLEFLQALDGHPQINPEARSSLTEFLEHCDRVKFAQASLTEAQRSALTESATALIGQFEQAVEATAQEVQPR
;
A
#
# COMPACT_ATOMS: atom_id res chain seq x y z
N MET A 1 74.07 58.45 -79.48
CA MET A 1 74.70 57.67 -78.41
C MET A 1 73.58 57.08 -77.54
N PRO A 2 73.36 55.76 -77.53
CA PRO A 2 72.28 55.15 -76.76
C PRO A 2 72.70 54.96 -75.29
N LEU A 3 71.81 55.34 -74.36
CA LEU A 3 71.97 55.12 -72.92
C LEU A 3 71.48 53.70 -72.56
N PRO A 4 72.16 52.97 -71.65
CA PRO A 4 71.85 51.58 -71.35
C PRO A 4 70.62 51.43 -70.45
N PHE A 5 69.76 50.48 -70.81
CA PHE A 5 68.66 49.97 -70.00
C PHE A 5 69.20 49.26 -68.75
N PHE A 6 68.86 49.74 -67.55
CA PHE A 6 69.12 49.04 -66.30
C PHE A 6 68.00 48.02 -66.04
N GLN A 7 68.37 46.74 -66.00
CA GLN A 7 67.49 45.66 -65.60
C GLN A 7 67.50 45.55 -64.06
N PHE A 8 66.39 45.88 -63.39
CA PHE A 8 66.25 45.64 -61.96
C PHE A 8 65.88 44.17 -61.72
N SER A 9 66.80 43.42 -61.11
CA SER A 9 66.58 42.05 -60.65
C SER A 9 65.86 42.08 -59.30
N LEU A 10 64.65 41.50 -59.23
CA LEU A 10 63.95 41.29 -57.96
C LEU A 10 64.68 40.19 -57.16
N ALA A 11 65.55 40.59 -56.24
CA ALA A 11 66.14 39.65 -55.29
C ALA A 11 65.08 39.23 -54.26
N ALA A 12 64.77 37.93 -54.21
CA ALA A 12 63.99 37.34 -53.14
C ALA A 12 64.75 37.47 -51.81
N LEU A 13 64.16 38.13 -50.82
CA LEU A 13 64.69 38.21 -49.47
C LEU A 13 64.61 36.82 -48.80
N PRO A 14 65.70 36.29 -48.21
CA PRO A 14 65.63 35.03 -47.48
C PRO A 14 64.80 35.23 -46.19
N ALA A 15 63.77 34.41 -46.00
CA ALA A 15 63.03 34.34 -44.74
C ALA A 15 63.95 33.81 -43.64
N GLN A 16 64.53 34.70 -42.83
CA GLN A 16 65.20 34.33 -41.59
C GLN A 16 64.16 34.23 -40.48
N THR A 17 63.82 33.01 -40.07
CA THR A 17 63.07 32.79 -38.82
C THR A 17 64.02 33.08 -37.65
N PRO A 18 63.69 34.03 -36.75
CA PRO A 18 64.52 34.27 -35.58
C PRO A 18 64.53 33.00 -34.71
N ARG A 19 65.72 32.43 -34.50
CA ARG A 19 65.90 31.32 -33.54
C ARG A 19 65.71 31.89 -32.14
N LEU A 20 64.76 31.32 -31.40
CA LEU A 20 64.61 31.59 -29.97
C LEU A 20 65.87 31.10 -29.23
N PRO A 21 66.32 31.79 -28.18
CA PRO A 21 67.44 31.35 -27.37
C PRO A 21 67.13 30.02 -26.68
N ASP A 22 68.14 29.17 -26.54
CA ASP A 22 68.00 27.88 -25.86
C ASP A 22 67.59 28.10 -24.40
N LEU A 23 66.58 27.35 -23.96
CA LEU A 23 66.10 27.39 -22.57
C LEU A 23 67.18 26.83 -21.63
N PRO A 24 67.32 27.39 -20.42
CA PRO A 24 68.24 26.85 -19.41
C PRO A 24 67.90 25.38 -19.11
N PRO A 25 68.90 24.54 -18.79
CA PRO A 25 68.66 23.14 -18.48
C PRO A 25 67.69 23.03 -17.30
N GLY A 26 66.50 22.49 -17.58
CA GLY A 26 65.52 22.17 -16.56
C GLY A 26 65.97 20.97 -15.70
N PRO A 27 65.36 20.78 -14.52
CA PRO A 27 65.63 19.59 -13.69
C PRO A 27 65.37 18.30 -14.48
N SER A 28 66.23 17.29 -14.31
CA SER A 28 66.14 16.04 -15.06
C SER A 28 64.87 15.26 -14.73
N LEU A 29 64.21 14.76 -15.79
CA LEU A 29 62.98 13.97 -15.68
C LEU A 29 63.23 12.52 -15.23
N ASP A 30 64.50 12.17 -14.98
CA ASP A 30 64.93 10.86 -14.50
C ASP A 30 64.44 10.57 -13.07
N ARG A 31 63.90 11.59 -12.38
CA ARG A 31 63.41 11.54 -11.01
C ARG A 31 61.88 11.67 -10.90
N VAL A 32 61.14 11.18 -11.89
CA VAL A 32 59.68 11.07 -11.81
C VAL A 32 59.31 9.82 -11.01
N ARG A 33 58.55 9.99 -9.92
CA ARG A 33 58.03 8.86 -9.13
C ARG A 33 57.06 8.06 -10.00
N GLY A 34 57.18 6.72 -9.99
CA GLY A 34 56.28 5.84 -10.74
C GLY A 34 54.81 6.00 -10.33
N PRO A 35 53.87 5.48 -11.14
CA PRO A 35 52.44 5.59 -10.87
C PRO A 35 52.10 5.15 -9.44
N ILE A 36 51.46 6.03 -8.68
CA ILE A 36 50.91 5.69 -7.37
C ILE A 36 49.53 5.07 -7.57
N GLU A 37 49.35 3.84 -7.09
CA GLU A 37 48.03 3.22 -7.06
C GLU A 37 47.23 3.89 -5.92
N ILE A 38 46.23 4.70 -6.29
CA ILE A 38 45.31 5.30 -5.35
C ILE A 38 44.16 4.29 -5.18
N PRO A 39 43.92 3.76 -3.96
CA PRO A 39 42.77 2.91 -3.71
C PRO A 39 41.50 3.63 -4.19
N PRO A 40 40.61 2.98 -4.95
CA PRO A 40 39.43 3.65 -5.50
C PRO A 40 38.44 4.09 -4.43
N TYR A 41 38.48 3.49 -3.24
CA TYR A 41 37.60 3.80 -2.12
C TYR A 41 38.32 3.72 -0.77
N GLU A 42 38.16 4.76 0.03
CA GLU A 42 38.56 4.80 1.43
C GLU A 42 37.52 4.07 2.32
N PRO A 43 37.91 3.50 3.47
CA PRO A 43 37.02 2.70 4.33
C PRO A 43 35.74 3.44 4.77
N TRP A 44 35.81 4.76 4.96
CA TRP A 44 34.64 5.57 5.31
C TRP A 44 33.62 5.65 4.17
N GLN A 45 34.07 5.65 2.91
CA GLN A 45 33.19 5.66 1.74
C GLN A 45 32.41 4.35 1.66
N ILE A 46 33.08 3.23 1.94
CA ILE A 46 32.45 1.90 2.03
C ILE A 46 31.38 1.91 3.14
N GLY A 47 31.70 2.49 4.31
CA GLY A 47 30.74 2.65 5.41
C GLY A 47 29.49 3.44 5.03
N VAL A 48 29.67 4.56 4.32
CA VAL A 48 28.55 5.40 3.82
C VAL A 48 27.70 4.63 2.82
N ILE A 49 28.31 3.90 1.88
CA ILE A 49 27.59 3.10 0.88
C ILE A 49 26.74 2.03 1.58
N ILE A 50 27.32 1.30 2.55
CA ILE A 50 26.59 0.28 3.31
C ILE A 50 25.40 0.90 4.06
N ALA A 51 25.61 2.03 4.75
CA ALA A 51 24.55 2.72 5.47
C ALA A 51 23.39 3.14 4.55
N LEU A 52 23.71 3.64 3.35
CA LEU A 52 22.72 4.08 2.38
C LEU A 52 21.93 2.90 1.81
N VAL A 53 22.59 1.77 1.54
CA VAL A 53 21.94 0.52 1.13
C VAL A 53 20.99 0.01 2.20
N LEU A 54 21.41 0.00 3.47
CA LEU A 54 20.57 -0.43 4.58
C LEU A 54 19.35 0.49 4.76
N LEU A 55 19.55 1.81 4.64
CA LEU A 55 18.46 2.78 4.72
C LEU A 55 17.46 2.57 3.58
N ALA A 56 17.94 2.43 2.34
CA ALA A 56 17.10 2.18 1.18
C ALA A 56 16.30 0.87 1.33
N LEU A 57 16.94 -0.20 1.81
CA LEU A 57 16.29 -1.47 2.06
C LEU A 57 15.23 -1.37 3.16
N GLY A 58 15.52 -0.65 4.25
CA GLY A 58 14.58 -0.37 5.33
C GLY A 58 13.36 0.41 4.83
N LEU A 59 13.56 1.46 4.03
CA LEU A 59 12.49 2.24 3.42
C LEU A 59 11.67 1.41 2.43
N LEU A 60 12.32 0.55 1.64
CA LEU A 60 11.66 -0.35 0.70
C LEU A 60 10.77 -1.36 1.44
N ILE A 61 11.30 -2.02 2.47
CA ILE A 61 10.54 -2.96 3.30
C ILE A 61 9.37 -2.25 3.98
N TRP A 62 9.62 -1.08 4.58
CA TRP A 62 8.58 -0.28 5.21
C TRP A 62 7.48 0.13 4.21
N GLY A 63 7.87 0.57 3.02
CA GLY A 63 6.97 0.92 1.92
C GLY A 63 6.15 -0.28 1.44
N ILE A 64 6.79 -1.44 1.24
CA ILE A 64 6.12 -2.70 0.86
C ILE A 64 5.14 -3.12 1.95
N VAL A 65 5.54 -3.15 3.23
CA VAL A 65 4.66 -3.52 4.35
C VAL A 65 3.48 -2.56 4.44
N ARG A 66 3.71 -1.26 4.30
CA ARG A 66 2.64 -0.25 4.32
C ARG A 66 1.70 -0.39 3.13
N PHE A 67 2.24 -0.63 1.94
CA PHE A 67 1.46 -0.85 0.72
C PHE A 67 0.66 -2.15 0.78
N VAL A 68 1.24 -3.25 1.26
CA VAL A 68 0.57 -4.54 1.46
C VAL A 68 -0.51 -4.43 2.53
N ARG A 69 -0.30 -3.72 3.65
CA ARG A 69 -1.35 -3.48 4.65
C ARG A 69 -2.49 -2.62 4.10
N ALA A 70 -2.18 -1.56 3.35
CA ALA A 70 -3.17 -0.72 2.70
C ALA A 70 -3.96 -1.49 1.61
N ARG A 71 -3.27 -2.34 0.86
CA ARG A 71 -3.86 -3.20 -0.18
C ARG A 71 -4.62 -4.36 0.43
N SER A 72 -4.19 -4.95 1.54
CA SER A 72 -4.95 -5.97 2.28
C SER A 72 -6.31 -5.41 2.70
N ASN A 73 -6.39 -4.15 3.13
CA ASN A 73 -7.67 -3.46 3.34
C ASN A 73 -8.53 -3.35 2.06
N ARG A 74 -7.91 -3.18 0.87
CA ARG A 74 -8.61 -3.13 -0.43
C ARG A 74 -8.88 -4.49 -1.08
N THR A 75 -8.10 -5.53 -0.77
CA THR A 75 -8.28 -6.89 -1.32
C THR A 75 -9.22 -7.70 -0.44
N ARG A 76 -9.33 -7.37 0.87
CA ARG A 76 -10.43 -7.84 1.75
C ARG A 76 -11.81 -7.40 1.23
N THR A 77 -11.85 -6.38 0.36
CA THR A 77 -13.03 -5.98 -0.43
C THR A 77 -13.45 -7.04 -1.46
N ALA A 78 -12.60 -8.01 -1.84
CA ALA A 78 -12.97 -9.02 -2.84
C ALA A 78 -13.99 -10.06 -2.32
N ALA A 79 -14.10 -10.25 -1.00
CA ALA A 79 -15.12 -11.12 -0.41
C ALA A 79 -15.41 -10.73 1.06
N PRO A 80 -16.06 -9.57 1.28
CA PRO A 80 -16.47 -9.12 2.61
C PRO A 80 -17.37 -10.16 3.31
N HIS A 81 -18.21 -10.87 2.56
CA HIS A 81 -19.05 -11.95 3.09
C HIS A 81 -18.21 -13.12 3.63
N LEU A 82 -17.19 -13.61 2.90
CA LEU A 82 -16.33 -14.72 3.37
C LEU A 82 -15.58 -14.35 4.65
N THR A 83 -15.13 -13.10 4.74
CA THR A 83 -14.45 -12.61 5.95
C THR A 83 -15.41 -12.61 7.14
N ALA A 84 -16.63 -12.12 6.96
CA ALA A 84 -17.62 -12.05 8.02
C ALA A 84 -18.04 -13.45 8.50
N LEU A 85 -18.21 -14.41 7.59
CA LEU A 85 -18.50 -15.80 7.92
C LEU A 85 -17.36 -16.46 8.71
N ALA A 86 -16.10 -16.22 8.30
CA ALA A 86 -14.94 -16.71 9.02
C ALA A 86 -14.83 -16.10 10.43
N GLU A 87 -15.10 -14.79 10.57
CA GLU A 87 -15.11 -14.09 11.85
C GLU A 87 -16.23 -14.60 12.77
N LEU A 88 -17.44 -14.86 12.25
CA LEU A 88 -18.55 -15.47 13.01
C LEU A 88 -18.21 -16.87 13.50
N LYS A 89 -17.64 -17.72 12.63
CA LYS A 89 -17.21 -19.08 13.02
C LYS A 89 -16.13 -19.03 14.10
N THR A 90 -15.14 -18.16 13.93
CA THR A 90 -14.05 -17.98 14.89
C THR A 90 -14.59 -17.45 16.23
N ALA A 91 -15.56 -16.54 16.19
CA ALA A 91 -16.24 -16.07 17.39
C ALA A 91 -16.93 -17.24 18.11
N ALA A 92 -17.70 -18.06 17.41
CA ALA A 92 -18.37 -19.22 17.99
C ALA A 92 -17.39 -20.21 18.63
N GLU A 93 -16.26 -20.50 17.98
CA GLU A 93 -15.26 -21.47 18.44
C GLU A 93 -14.43 -20.97 19.63
N LEU A 94 -13.99 -19.71 19.62
CA LEU A 94 -13.07 -19.16 20.64
C LEU A 94 -13.76 -18.66 21.90
N THR A 95 -15.09 -18.59 21.92
CA THR A 95 -15.85 -17.97 23.02
C THR A 95 -16.89 -18.91 23.63
N LYS A 96 -16.68 -20.24 23.53
CA LYS A 96 -17.63 -21.25 24.05
C LYS A 96 -18.02 -21.03 25.51
N GLU A 97 -17.09 -20.53 26.33
CA GLU A 97 -17.30 -20.29 27.76
C GLU A 97 -17.64 -18.82 28.10
N ASN A 98 -17.77 -17.96 27.09
CA ASN A 98 -17.99 -16.52 27.29
C ASN A 98 -19.01 -15.96 26.29
N ASP A 99 -20.28 -15.91 26.73
CA ASP A 99 -21.40 -15.43 25.93
C ASP A 99 -21.33 -13.93 25.61
N GLU A 100 -20.82 -13.13 26.54
CA GLU A 100 -20.61 -11.69 26.30
C GLU A 100 -19.64 -11.47 25.15
N ARG A 101 -18.49 -12.15 25.20
CA ARG A 101 -17.46 -12.06 24.16
C ARG A 101 -17.96 -12.61 22.83
N PHE A 102 -18.77 -13.66 22.85
CA PHE A 102 -19.46 -14.16 21.66
C PHE A 102 -20.35 -13.08 21.03
N ALA A 103 -21.22 -12.45 21.82
CA ALA A 103 -22.15 -11.43 21.33
C ALA A 103 -21.42 -10.18 20.82
N VAL A 104 -20.35 -9.74 21.48
CA VAL A 104 -19.49 -8.65 21.02
C VAL A 104 -18.90 -8.97 19.65
N LEU A 105 -18.19 -10.11 19.53
CA LEU A 105 -17.49 -10.47 18.30
C LEU A 105 -18.45 -10.74 17.15
N SER A 106 -19.57 -11.40 17.40
CA SER A 106 -20.59 -11.69 16.37
C SER A 106 -21.22 -10.41 15.83
N SER A 107 -21.57 -9.47 16.72
CA SER A 107 -22.09 -8.17 16.29
C SER A 107 -21.06 -7.34 15.53
N LEU A 108 -19.77 -7.44 15.89
CA LEU A 108 -18.68 -6.73 15.23
C LEU A 108 -18.42 -7.29 13.82
N ALA A 109 -18.47 -8.62 13.66
CA ALA A 109 -18.32 -9.29 12.37
C ALA A 109 -19.41 -8.82 11.39
N LEU A 110 -20.67 -8.78 11.85
CA LEU A 110 -21.78 -8.34 11.01
C LEU A 110 -21.71 -6.84 10.69
N ARG A 111 -21.38 -5.98 11.64
CA ARG A 111 -21.19 -4.54 11.37
C ARG A 111 -20.07 -4.29 10.36
N ARG A 112 -18.96 -5.03 10.48
CA ARG A 112 -17.84 -4.93 9.53
C ARG A 112 -18.21 -5.37 8.13
N TYR A 113 -19.06 -6.40 8.00
CA TYR A 113 -19.63 -6.81 6.73
C TYR A 113 -20.41 -5.67 6.07
N PHE A 114 -21.31 -5.01 6.79
CA PHE A 114 -22.09 -3.91 6.25
C PHE A 114 -21.22 -2.70 5.85
N GLU A 115 -20.23 -2.36 6.66
CA GLU A 115 -19.35 -1.22 6.38
C GLU A 115 -18.39 -1.49 5.23
N THR A 116 -17.74 -2.65 5.22
CA THR A 116 -16.72 -2.98 4.21
C THR A 116 -17.36 -3.50 2.92
N GLY A 117 -18.48 -4.22 3.02
CA GLY A 117 -19.11 -4.91 1.91
C GLY A 117 -20.26 -4.15 1.26
N LYS A 118 -21.06 -3.41 2.03
CA LYS A 118 -22.20 -2.64 1.50
C LYS A 118 -21.99 -1.12 1.56
N GLY A 119 -20.89 -0.66 2.17
CA GLY A 119 -20.61 0.78 2.31
C GLY A 119 -21.51 1.49 3.33
N ILE A 120 -22.19 0.74 4.19
CA ILE A 120 -23.12 1.26 5.19
C ILE A 120 -22.36 1.47 6.50
N ALA A 121 -22.27 2.71 6.96
CA ALA A 121 -21.55 3.04 8.20
C ALA A 121 -22.17 2.31 9.41
N ALA A 122 -21.45 1.36 10.00
CA ALA A 122 -21.96 0.48 11.05
C ALA A 122 -21.02 0.35 12.25
N LEU A 123 -19.71 0.49 12.04
CA LEU A 123 -18.69 0.55 13.09
C LEU A 123 -18.69 1.94 13.74
N GLY A 124 -18.51 1.97 15.06
CA GLY A 124 -18.53 3.21 15.83
C GLY A 124 -19.91 3.87 15.98
N ARG A 125 -20.97 3.24 15.43
CA ARG A 125 -22.37 3.67 15.55
C ARG A 125 -23.12 2.83 16.57
N THR A 126 -24.09 3.43 17.26
CA THR A 126 -25.01 2.67 18.11
C THR A 126 -25.86 1.70 17.27
N SER A 127 -26.46 0.66 17.87
CA SER A 127 -27.36 -0.25 17.14
C SER A 127 -28.53 0.49 16.48
N LEU A 128 -29.07 1.51 17.16
CA LEU A 128 -30.15 2.34 16.65
C LEU A 128 -29.71 3.21 15.47
N GLU A 129 -28.56 3.89 15.57
CA GLU A 129 -28.02 4.68 14.45
C GLU A 129 -27.69 3.81 13.23
N PHE A 130 -27.14 2.61 13.47
CA PHE A 130 -26.88 1.66 12.39
C PHE A 130 -28.18 1.22 11.70
N LEU A 131 -29.21 0.85 12.47
CA LEU A 131 -30.50 0.47 11.91
C LEU A 131 -31.17 1.62 11.14
N GLN A 132 -31.03 2.86 11.61
CA GLN A 132 -31.50 4.04 10.88
C GLN A 132 -30.73 4.28 9.58
N ALA A 133 -29.42 4.00 9.55
CA ALA A 133 -28.61 4.14 8.32
C ALA A 133 -29.00 3.15 7.22
N LEU A 134 -29.76 2.10 7.55
CA LEU A 134 -30.33 1.16 6.59
C LEU A 134 -31.61 1.69 5.94
N ASP A 135 -32.21 2.74 6.51
CA ASP A 135 -33.49 3.28 6.05
C ASP A 135 -33.33 3.98 4.71
N GLY A 136 -33.98 3.44 3.69
CA GLY A 136 -33.86 3.93 2.31
C GLY A 136 -32.69 3.34 1.52
N HIS A 137 -31.96 2.36 2.06
CA HIS A 137 -30.95 1.65 1.27
C HIS A 137 -31.62 0.67 0.28
N PRO A 138 -31.33 0.75 -1.03
CA PRO A 138 -32.07 -0.01 -2.05
C PRO A 138 -31.91 -1.53 -1.95
N GLN A 139 -30.90 -2.01 -1.22
CA GLN A 139 -30.61 -3.42 -1.02
C GLN A 139 -31.19 -4.00 0.29
N ILE A 140 -31.90 -3.19 1.08
CA ILE A 140 -32.54 -3.61 2.34
C ILE A 140 -34.02 -3.89 2.07
N ASN A 141 -34.45 -5.13 2.28
CA ASN A 141 -35.87 -5.47 2.35
C ASN A 141 -36.39 -5.41 3.81
N PRO A 142 -37.71 -5.28 4.04
CA PRO A 142 -38.26 -5.18 5.39
C PRO A 142 -37.99 -6.41 6.27
N GLU A 143 -37.92 -7.60 5.67
CA GLU A 143 -37.66 -8.86 6.36
C GLU A 143 -36.23 -8.92 6.92
N ALA A 144 -35.22 -8.64 6.08
CA ALA A 144 -33.81 -8.58 6.46
C ALA A 144 -33.56 -7.49 7.51
N ARG A 145 -34.27 -6.36 7.42
CA ARG A 145 -34.24 -5.33 8.48
C ARG A 145 -34.75 -5.90 9.80
N SER A 146 -35.88 -6.59 9.79
CA SER A 146 -36.47 -7.19 11.00
C SER A 146 -35.53 -8.22 11.61
N SER A 147 -34.99 -9.14 10.80
CA SER A 147 -34.03 -10.15 11.26
C SER A 147 -32.73 -9.55 11.80
N LEU A 148 -32.22 -8.49 11.16
CA LEU A 148 -31.04 -7.77 11.66
C LEU A 148 -31.33 -7.06 12.99
N THR A 149 -32.52 -6.48 13.14
CA THR A 149 -32.95 -5.83 14.39
C THR A 149 -32.99 -6.85 15.52
N GLU A 150 -33.64 -7.99 15.31
CA GLU A 150 -33.72 -9.08 16.28
C GLU A 150 -32.34 -9.61 16.67
N PHE A 151 -31.46 -9.82 15.69
CA PHE A 151 -30.08 -10.24 15.93
C PHE A 151 -29.31 -9.24 16.81
N LEU A 152 -29.40 -7.94 16.50
CA LEU A 152 -28.71 -6.91 17.27
C LEU A 152 -29.26 -6.78 18.69
N GLU A 153 -30.59 -6.83 18.86
CA GLU A 153 -31.23 -6.81 20.17
C GLU A 153 -30.79 -8.00 21.03
N HIS A 154 -30.72 -9.19 20.45
CA HIS A 154 -30.29 -10.38 21.16
C HIS A 154 -28.82 -10.26 21.60
N CYS A 155 -27.94 -9.77 20.71
CA CYS A 155 -26.56 -9.49 21.05
C CYS A 155 -26.45 -8.43 22.16
N ASP A 156 -27.25 -7.38 22.12
CA ASP A 156 -27.18 -6.28 23.07
C ASP A 156 -27.70 -6.69 24.46
N ARG A 157 -28.71 -7.57 24.55
CA ARG A 157 -29.12 -8.19 25.83
C ARG A 157 -27.99 -8.96 26.49
N VAL A 158 -27.21 -9.72 25.71
CA VAL A 158 -26.09 -10.49 26.25
C VAL A 158 -24.94 -9.57 26.67
N LYS A 159 -24.60 -8.55 25.86
CA LYS A 159 -23.53 -7.58 26.15
C LYS A 159 -23.81 -6.71 27.38
N PHE A 160 -25.05 -6.23 27.52
CA PHE A 160 -25.36 -5.17 28.48
C PHE A 160 -26.24 -5.63 29.64
N ALA A 161 -27.04 -6.68 29.47
CA ALA A 161 -27.93 -7.19 30.50
C ALA A 161 -27.45 -8.51 31.13
N GLN A 162 -26.22 -8.95 30.84
CA GLN A 162 -25.62 -10.20 31.34
C GLN A 162 -26.50 -11.44 31.12
N ALA A 163 -27.30 -11.44 30.04
CA ALA A 163 -28.09 -12.60 29.67
C ALA A 163 -27.17 -13.75 29.24
N SER A 164 -27.40 -14.95 29.75
CA SER A 164 -26.70 -16.16 29.31
C SER A 164 -27.33 -16.73 28.04
N LEU A 165 -26.52 -17.35 27.18
CA LEU A 165 -26.98 -18.04 25.99
C LEU A 165 -26.87 -19.55 26.20
N THR A 166 -27.93 -20.27 25.86
CA THR A 166 -27.83 -21.72 25.65
C THR A 166 -27.06 -22.01 24.35
N GLU A 167 -26.49 -23.20 24.24
CA GLU A 167 -25.79 -23.64 23.02
C GLU A 167 -26.71 -23.55 21.78
N ALA A 168 -28.00 -23.91 21.94
CA ALA A 168 -28.99 -23.77 20.89
C ALA A 168 -29.19 -22.32 20.44
N GLN A 169 -29.25 -21.37 21.39
CA GLN A 169 -29.37 -19.93 21.07
C GLN A 169 -28.10 -19.38 20.40
N ARG A 170 -26.90 -19.85 20.78
CA ARG A 170 -25.65 -19.48 20.11
C ARG A 170 -25.62 -19.96 18.66
N SER A 171 -26.03 -21.19 18.42
CA SER A 171 -26.14 -21.75 17.08
C SER A 171 -27.17 -20.98 16.25
N ALA A 172 -28.36 -20.73 16.80
CA ALA A 172 -29.41 -19.95 16.14
C ALA A 172 -28.95 -18.51 15.79
N LEU A 173 -28.21 -17.85 16.68
CA LEU A 173 -27.63 -16.52 16.41
C LEU A 173 -26.60 -16.55 15.28
N THR A 174 -25.76 -17.59 15.25
CA THR A 174 -24.74 -17.78 14.21
C THR A 174 -25.38 -18.06 12.86
N GLU A 175 -26.42 -18.90 12.84
CA GLU A 175 -27.22 -19.21 11.66
C GLU A 175 -27.97 -17.96 11.15
N SER A 176 -28.60 -17.20 12.04
CA SER A 176 -29.28 -15.94 11.71
C SER A 176 -28.32 -14.94 11.06
N ALA A 177 -27.13 -14.74 11.64
CA ALA A 177 -26.11 -13.85 11.07
C ALA A 177 -25.61 -14.34 9.70
N THR A 178 -25.44 -15.65 9.54
CA THR A 178 -25.02 -16.28 8.28
C THR A 178 -26.09 -16.14 7.20
N ALA A 179 -27.35 -16.35 7.55
CA ALA A 179 -28.50 -16.20 6.65
C ALA A 179 -28.66 -14.75 6.19
N LEU A 180 -28.51 -13.78 7.11
CA LEU A 180 -28.50 -12.36 6.77
C LEU A 180 -27.44 -12.05 5.71
N ILE A 181 -26.19 -12.44 5.95
CA ILE A 181 -25.09 -12.24 4.98
C ILE A 181 -25.45 -12.85 3.62
N GLY A 182 -25.98 -14.08 3.60
CA GLY A 182 -26.41 -14.76 2.37
C GLY A 182 -27.49 -14.00 1.60
N GLN A 183 -28.54 -13.52 2.29
CA GLN A 183 -29.62 -12.73 1.69
C GLN A 183 -29.09 -11.45 1.02
N PHE A 184 -28.15 -10.76 1.67
CA PHE A 184 -27.56 -9.53 1.13
C PHE A 184 -26.62 -9.76 -0.06
N GLU A 185 -25.98 -10.92 -0.18
CA GLU A 185 -25.19 -11.25 -1.37
C GLU A 185 -26.09 -11.61 -2.55
N GLN A 186 -27.16 -12.40 -2.33
CA GLN A 186 -28.12 -12.77 -3.38
C GLN A 186 -28.84 -11.54 -3.98
N ALA A 187 -29.22 -10.57 -3.15
CA ALA A 187 -29.83 -9.33 -3.62
C ALA A 187 -28.88 -8.51 -4.52
N VAL A 188 -27.57 -8.52 -4.22
CA VAL A 188 -26.57 -7.83 -5.04
C VAL A 188 -26.35 -8.56 -6.37
N GLU A 189 -26.30 -9.88 -6.37
CA GLU A 189 -26.13 -10.68 -7.59
C GLU A 189 -27.34 -10.52 -8.53
N ALA A 190 -28.56 -10.51 -7.98
CA ALA A 190 -29.77 -10.22 -8.75
C ALA A 190 -29.76 -8.82 -9.38
N THR A 191 -29.34 -7.80 -8.61
CA THR A 191 -29.24 -6.42 -9.11
C THR A 191 -28.14 -6.29 -10.18
N ALA A 192 -27.02 -7.00 -10.04
CA ALA A 192 -25.92 -6.98 -11.00
C ALA A 192 -26.28 -7.66 -12.33
N GLN A 193 -27.08 -8.74 -12.29
CA GLN A 193 -27.56 -9.43 -13.49
C GLN A 193 -28.59 -8.60 -14.29
N GLU A 194 -29.37 -7.74 -13.63
CA GLU A 194 -30.36 -6.86 -14.29
C GLU A 194 -29.72 -5.67 -15.02
N VAL A 195 -28.53 -5.22 -14.59
CA VAL A 195 -27.83 -4.05 -15.15
C VAL A 195 -26.95 -4.41 -16.37
N GLN A 196 -26.72 -5.70 -16.66
CA GLN A 196 -25.98 -6.13 -17.84
C GLN A 196 -26.91 -6.09 -19.07
N PRO A 197 -26.74 -5.15 -20.03
CA PRO A 197 -27.57 -5.13 -21.22
C PRO A 197 -27.21 -6.33 -22.10
N ARG A 198 -28.25 -6.99 -22.63
CA ARG A 198 -28.13 -7.97 -23.72
C ARG A 198 -27.55 -7.34 -24.97
#